data_AF-A0A7J3TXD2-F1
#
_entry.id   AF-A0A7J3TXD2-F1
#
_cell.length_a   1.000
_cell.length_b   1.000
_cell.length_c   1.000
_cell.angle_alpha   90.00
_cell.angle_beta   90.00
_cell.angle_gamma   90.00
#
_symmetry.space_group_name_H-M   'P 1'
#
loop_
_entity.id
_entity.type
_entity.pdbx_description
1 polymer ?
#
loop_
_entity_poly.entity_id
_entity_poly.type
_entity_poly.pdbx_seq_one_letter_code
_entity_poly.pdbx_strand_id
1 'polypeptide(L)'
;MIRLKVYKSIGNPVRPLRLFVGGLHGRECFTTKLLLEKLVKTGRPISGSAIVIPCLYMGKYVSTLSSDYLNTKAYKRLVKIVETFKPDMYIEVHCYKLSSYDSLTSPSRVHVKGVPPLLELEGGILIGSISPLLKAKLNLNLPVLIETPCGRKENFKVALRILRVFLMANSTSEALETLGFNIS
;
A
#
# COMPACT_ATOMS: atom_id res chain seq x y z
N MET A 1 15.89 -18.39 1.73
CA MET A 1 15.86 -16.96 2.12
C MET A 1 15.34 -16.14 0.94
N ILE A 2 14.17 -15.50 1.03
CA ILE A 2 13.65 -14.70 -0.10
C ILE A 2 14.41 -13.36 -0.15
N ARG A 3 15.08 -13.09 -1.27
CA ARG A 3 15.78 -11.82 -1.52
C ARG A 3 14.74 -10.72 -1.71
N LEU A 4 14.85 -9.65 -0.92
CA LEU A 4 14.02 -8.45 -1.08
C LEU A 4 14.27 -7.88 -2.48
N LYS A 5 13.22 -7.76 -3.29
CA LYS A 5 13.28 -7.09 -4.58
C LYS A 5 12.89 -5.63 -4.40
N VAL A 6 13.72 -4.74 -4.90
CA VAL A 6 13.48 -3.31 -4.91
C VAL A 6 13.64 -2.83 -6.35
N TYR A 7 12.60 -2.21 -6.88
CA TYR A 7 12.62 -1.57 -8.19
C TYR A 7 12.70 -0.07 -7.98
N LYS A 8 13.65 0.58 -8.66
CA LYS A 8 13.84 2.03 -8.62
C LYS A 8 13.74 2.57 -10.04
N SER A 9 13.09 3.72 -10.22
CA SER A 9 13.40 4.57 -11.37
C SER A 9 14.89 4.95 -11.29
N ILE A 10 15.63 4.80 -12.38
CA ILE A 10 17.10 4.93 -12.41
C ILE A 10 17.52 6.35 -11.98
N GLY A 11 18.53 6.49 -11.11
CA GLY A 11 19.11 7.76 -10.65
C GLY A 11 18.83 8.14 -9.18
N ASN A 12 19.26 9.33 -8.77
CA ASN A 12 18.83 9.94 -7.49
C ASN A 12 17.31 10.18 -7.54
N PRO A 13 16.56 9.94 -6.45
CA PRO A 13 15.11 10.06 -6.49
C PRO A 13 14.70 11.52 -6.69
N VAL A 14 14.21 11.82 -7.90
CA VAL A 14 13.59 13.10 -8.25
C VAL A 14 12.22 13.16 -7.56
N ARG A 15 11.88 14.31 -7.00
CA ARG A 15 10.60 14.51 -6.32
C ARG A 15 9.46 14.72 -7.34
N PRO A 16 8.23 14.26 -7.04
CA PRO A 16 7.87 13.49 -5.85
C PRO A 16 8.38 12.05 -5.93
N LEU A 17 8.80 11.52 -4.79
CA LEU A 17 9.20 10.14 -4.59
C LEU A 17 8.02 9.34 -4.04
N ARG A 18 7.54 8.39 -4.85
CA ARG A 18 6.46 7.47 -4.52
C ARG A 18 7.04 6.17 -3.99
N LEU A 19 6.62 5.75 -2.81
CA LEU A 19 6.97 4.46 -2.24
C LEU A 19 5.76 3.54 -2.23
N PHE A 20 5.81 2.50 -3.06
CA PHE A 20 4.83 1.42 -3.07
C PHE A 20 5.37 0.23 -2.29
N VAL A 21 4.66 -0.22 -1.26
CA VAL A 21 5.08 -1.36 -0.43
C VAL A 21 3.98 -2.40 -0.36
N GLY A 22 4.29 -3.61 -0.80
CA GLY A 22 3.46 -4.79 -0.62
C GLY A 22 4.06 -5.78 0.36
N GLY A 23 3.24 -6.70 0.86
CA GLY A 23 3.72 -7.85 1.61
C GLY A 23 4.21 -7.51 3.02
N LEU A 24 3.51 -6.60 3.69
CA LEU A 24 3.66 -6.36 5.13
C LEU A 24 3.18 -7.58 5.94
N HIS A 25 2.25 -8.38 5.40
CA HIS A 25 1.79 -9.62 6.02
C HIS A 25 2.08 -10.87 5.17
N GLY A 26 3.30 -11.39 5.27
CA GLY A 26 3.59 -12.79 4.94
C GLY A 26 3.07 -13.26 3.58
N ARG A 27 2.05 -14.12 3.60
CA ARG A 27 1.47 -14.75 2.39
C ARG A 27 0.74 -13.77 1.46
N GLU A 28 0.39 -12.56 1.90
CA GLU A 28 -0.15 -11.54 1.00
C GLU A 28 0.84 -11.18 -0.12
N CYS A 29 2.14 -11.41 0.11
CA CYS A 29 3.18 -11.30 -0.90
C CYS A 29 2.88 -12.06 -2.20
N PHE A 30 2.14 -13.17 -2.18
CA PHE A 30 1.80 -13.89 -3.42
C PHE A 30 0.96 -13.02 -4.36
N THR A 31 0.07 -12.20 -3.82
CA THR A 31 -0.77 -11.28 -4.58
C THR A 31 -0.02 -9.97 -4.87
N THR A 32 0.52 -9.33 -3.82
CA THR A 32 1.14 -8.00 -3.95
C THR A 32 2.36 -8.03 -4.86
N LYS A 33 3.13 -9.13 -4.84
CA LYS A 33 4.31 -9.27 -5.69
C LYS A 33 3.94 -9.23 -7.16
N LEU A 34 2.94 -10.01 -7.56
CA LEU A 34 2.47 -10.07 -8.94
C LEU A 34 1.99 -8.69 -9.40
N LEU A 35 1.18 -8.02 -8.56
CA LEU A 35 0.59 -6.72 -8.86
C LEU A 35 1.65 -5.62 -9.03
N LEU A 36 2.54 -5.50 -8.06
CA LEU A 36 3.56 -4.45 -8.05
C LEU A 36 4.68 -4.71 -9.07
N GLU A 37 5.05 -5.97 -9.34
CA GLU A 37 5.96 -6.27 -10.46
C GLU A 37 5.32 -5.95 -11.82
N LYS A 38 3.98 -6.14 -11.98
CA LYS A 38 3.28 -5.73 -13.20
C LYS A 38 3.20 -4.21 -13.34
N LEU A 39 2.99 -3.47 -12.25
CA LEU A 39 3.04 -2.01 -12.22
C LEU A 39 4.37 -1.50 -12.80
N VAL A 40 5.49 -1.99 -12.28
CA VAL A 40 6.85 -1.61 -12.75
C VAL A 40 7.08 -1.97 -14.22
N LYS A 41 6.59 -3.13 -14.67
CA LYS A 41 6.77 -3.58 -16.05
C LYS A 41 5.96 -2.76 -17.07
N THR A 42 4.89 -2.10 -16.63
CA THR A 42 3.92 -1.48 -17.54
C THR A 42 3.73 0.01 -17.32
N GLY A 43 4.51 0.62 -16.43
CA GLY A 43 4.40 2.03 -16.13
C GLY A 43 5.70 2.56 -15.53
N ARG A 44 5.92 3.84 -15.76
CA ARG A 44 6.93 4.66 -15.10
C ARG A 44 6.26 5.99 -14.75
N PRO A 45 6.66 6.64 -13.64
CA PRO A 45 6.11 7.95 -13.33
C PRO A 45 6.44 8.94 -14.45
N ILE A 46 5.50 9.82 -14.79
CA ILE A 46 5.71 10.91 -15.78
C ILE A 46 6.65 11.98 -15.19
N SER A 47 6.55 12.21 -13.88
CA SER A 47 7.35 13.16 -13.11
C SER A 47 7.89 12.52 -11.83
N GLY A 48 9.05 12.97 -11.36
CA GLY A 48 9.64 12.44 -10.14
C GLY A 48 10.09 10.99 -10.25
N SER A 49 9.99 10.25 -9.14
CA SER A 49 10.55 8.90 -9.02
C SER A 49 9.62 7.95 -8.26
N ALA A 50 9.88 6.65 -8.42
CA ALA A 50 9.15 5.61 -7.72
C ALA A 50 10.10 4.52 -7.22
N ILE A 51 9.86 4.10 -5.98
CA ILE A 51 10.44 2.90 -5.38
C ILE A 51 9.31 1.91 -5.15
N VAL A 52 9.46 0.71 -5.70
CA VAL A 52 8.46 -0.34 -5.57
C VAL A 52 9.08 -1.54 -4.87
N ILE A 53 8.44 -1.96 -3.78
CA ILE A 53 8.81 -3.10 -2.95
C ILE A 53 7.65 -4.10 -3.01
N PRO A 54 7.69 -5.09 -3.90
CA PRO A 54 6.53 -5.95 -4.13
C PRO A 54 6.19 -6.89 -2.97
N CYS A 55 7.19 -7.24 -2.16
CA CYS A 55 7.05 -8.10 -0.98
C CYS A 55 8.13 -7.76 0.05
N LEU A 56 7.73 -7.13 1.15
CA LEU A 56 8.63 -6.68 2.21
C LEU A 56 9.09 -7.83 3.12
N TYR A 57 8.15 -8.70 3.51
CA TYR A 57 8.42 -9.76 4.47
C TYR A 57 7.54 -10.99 4.28
N MET A 58 8.18 -12.12 3.97
CA MET A 58 7.53 -13.43 3.84
C MET A 58 7.66 -14.22 5.15
N GLY A 59 6.89 -13.85 6.17
CA GLY A 59 6.86 -14.56 7.45
C GLY A 59 5.45 -14.68 8.04
N LYS A 60 5.35 -14.89 9.36
CA LYS A 60 4.07 -14.98 10.06
C LYS A 60 3.26 -13.69 9.90
N TYR A 61 1.95 -13.85 9.72
CA TYR A 61 1.00 -12.74 9.76
C TYR A 61 0.95 -12.15 11.18
N VAL A 62 1.14 -10.83 11.28
CA VAL A 62 0.88 -10.03 12.48
C VAL A 62 0.13 -8.80 12.00
N SER A 63 -1.02 -8.50 12.61
CA SER A 63 -1.83 -7.35 12.20
C SER A 63 -1.08 -6.04 12.47
N THR A 64 -1.09 -5.12 11.52
CA THR A 64 -0.56 -3.74 11.70
C THR A 64 -1.32 -2.92 12.74
N LEU A 65 -2.48 -3.39 13.20
CA LEU A 65 -3.23 -2.77 14.31
C LEU A 65 -2.73 -3.25 15.69
N SER A 66 -1.98 -4.35 15.76
CA SER A 66 -1.41 -4.84 17.03
C SER A 66 -0.07 -4.19 17.33
N SER A 67 0.17 -3.83 18.59
CA SER A 67 1.48 -3.37 19.08
C SER A 67 2.60 -4.38 18.80
N ASP A 68 2.29 -5.67 18.75
CA ASP A 68 3.25 -6.72 18.42
C ASP A 68 3.88 -6.53 17.04
N TYR A 69 3.21 -5.82 16.13
CA TYR A 69 3.73 -5.52 14.80
C TYR A 69 5.07 -4.78 14.87
N LEU A 70 5.25 -3.91 15.86
CA LEU A 70 6.47 -3.12 16.05
C LEU A 70 7.71 -3.98 16.36
N ASN A 71 7.50 -5.22 16.82
CA ASN A 71 8.58 -6.16 17.09
C ASN A 71 8.97 -7.00 15.86
N THR A 72 8.22 -6.90 14.76
CA THR A 72 8.42 -7.74 13.58
C THR A 72 9.60 -7.30 12.71
N LYS A 73 10.15 -8.24 11.95
CA LYS A 73 11.13 -7.94 10.90
C LYS A 73 10.53 -7.09 9.77
N ALA A 74 9.23 -7.19 9.53
CA ALA A 74 8.52 -6.38 8.54
C ALA A 74 8.59 -4.90 8.94
N TYR A 75 8.17 -4.57 10.18
CA TYR A 75 8.23 -3.21 10.71
C TYR A 75 9.64 -2.63 10.69
N LYS A 76 10.64 -3.36 11.22
CA LYS A 76 12.04 -2.89 11.25
C LYS A 76 12.58 -2.57 9.85
N ARG A 77 12.18 -3.33 8.83
CA ARG A 77 12.54 -3.04 7.44
C ARG A 77 11.79 -1.81 6.91
N LEU A 78 10.49 -1.73 7.17
CA LEU A 78 9.64 -0.63 6.73
C LEU A 78 10.16 0.71 7.25
N VAL A 79 10.45 0.80 8.55
CA VAL A 79 11.02 2.00 9.20
C VAL A 79 12.31 2.41 8.49
N LYS A 80 13.26 1.49 8.34
CA LYS A 80 14.53 1.79 7.66
C LYS A 80 14.33 2.33 6.24
N ILE A 81 13.38 1.77 5.48
CA ILE A 81 13.08 2.22 4.11
C ILE A 81 12.47 3.63 4.15
N VAL A 82 11.47 3.86 4.99
CA VAL A 82 10.79 5.15 5.10
C VAL A 82 11.76 6.25 5.57
N GLU A 83 12.60 5.98 6.56
CA GLU A 83 13.60 6.93 7.07
C GLU A 83 14.71 7.22 6.05
N THR A 84 15.13 6.21 5.28
CA THR A 84 16.18 6.36 4.25
C THR A 84 15.68 7.20 3.08
N PHE A 85 14.47 6.92 2.59
CA PHE A 85 13.97 7.52 1.35
C PHE A 85 13.10 8.76 1.57
N LYS A 86 12.45 8.87 2.74
CA LYS A 86 11.53 9.96 3.10
C LYS A 86 10.56 10.27 1.95
N PRO A 87 9.69 9.32 1.55
CA PRO A 87 8.85 9.48 0.37
C PRO A 87 7.81 10.59 0.56
N ASP A 88 7.43 11.27 -0.53
CA ASP A 88 6.34 12.25 -0.52
C ASP A 88 4.97 11.55 -0.56
N MET A 89 4.94 10.35 -1.15
CA MET A 89 3.74 9.55 -1.28
C MET A 89 4.04 8.12 -0.82
N TYR A 90 3.23 7.60 0.11
CA TYR A 90 3.32 6.23 0.59
C TYR A 90 2.04 5.47 0.28
N ILE A 91 2.18 4.40 -0.50
CA ILE A 91 1.09 3.52 -0.90
C ILE A 91 1.39 2.12 -0.39
N GLU A 92 0.63 1.70 0.62
CA GLU A 92 0.65 0.37 1.21
C GLU A 92 -0.34 -0.53 0.48
N VAL A 93 0.11 -1.68 0.00
CA VAL A 93 -0.72 -2.61 -0.79
C VAL A 93 -0.83 -3.94 -0.06
N HIS A 94 -2.06 -4.33 0.20
CA HIS A 94 -2.43 -5.57 0.87
C HIS A 94 -3.35 -6.41 -0.01
N CYS A 95 -3.64 -7.62 0.45
CA CYS A 95 -4.76 -8.36 -0.09
C CYS A 95 -5.58 -8.99 1.03
N TYR A 96 -6.89 -9.08 0.80
CA TYR A 96 -7.83 -9.65 1.75
C TYR A 96 -8.54 -10.89 1.19
N LYS A 97 -9.02 -11.75 2.09
CA LYS A 97 -9.91 -12.86 1.73
C LYS A 97 -11.32 -12.31 1.55
N LEU A 98 -12.07 -12.82 0.57
CA LEU A 98 -13.44 -12.33 0.32
C LEU A 98 -14.35 -12.35 1.55
N SER A 99 -14.22 -13.37 2.41
CA SER A 99 -14.97 -13.45 3.67
C SER A 99 -14.65 -12.33 4.67
N SER A 100 -13.60 -11.55 4.42
CA SER A 100 -13.23 -10.37 5.21
C SER A 100 -13.81 -9.07 4.68
N TYR A 101 -14.43 -9.07 3.49
CA TYR A 101 -14.96 -7.86 2.85
C TYR A 101 -15.88 -7.07 3.79
N ASP A 102 -16.95 -7.71 4.29
CA ASP A 102 -17.94 -7.05 5.16
C ASP A 102 -17.28 -6.49 6.42
N SER A 103 -16.31 -7.21 7.00
CA SER A 103 -15.60 -6.75 8.20
C SER A 103 -14.66 -5.56 7.95
N LEU A 104 -14.19 -5.38 6.71
CA LEU A 104 -13.31 -4.29 6.32
C LEU A 104 -14.10 -3.03 5.98
N THR A 105 -15.29 -3.16 5.39
CA THR A 105 -16.14 -2.06 4.96
C THR A 105 -17.24 -1.69 5.96
N SER A 106 -17.48 -2.52 6.99
CA SER A 106 -18.54 -2.28 7.98
C SER A 106 -18.31 -0.97 8.76
N PRO A 107 -19.34 -0.10 8.88
CA PRO A 107 -19.29 1.07 9.76
C PRO A 107 -18.96 0.72 11.22
N SER A 108 -19.38 -0.46 11.69
CA SER A 108 -19.10 -0.95 13.04
C SER A 108 -17.62 -1.24 13.30
N ARG A 109 -16.76 -1.22 12.25
CA ARG A 109 -15.31 -1.40 12.37
C ARG A 109 -14.66 -0.36 13.29
N VAL A 110 -15.22 0.86 13.39
CA VAL A 110 -14.79 1.85 14.37
C VAL A 110 -14.92 1.31 15.79
N HIS A 111 -16.07 0.71 16.13
CA HIS A 111 -16.33 0.21 17.48
C HIS A 111 -15.59 -1.10 17.76
N VAL A 112 -15.47 -1.98 16.76
CA VAL A 112 -14.87 -3.31 16.92
C VAL A 112 -13.34 -3.28 16.84
N LYS A 113 -12.77 -2.41 16.00
CA LYS A 113 -11.33 -2.37 15.71
C LYS A 113 -10.66 -1.04 16.04
N GLY A 114 -11.41 -0.01 16.43
CA GLY A 114 -10.87 1.31 16.72
C GLY A 114 -10.39 2.06 15.47
N VAL A 115 -10.79 1.63 14.27
CA VAL A 115 -10.36 2.20 12.98
C VAL A 115 -11.52 2.32 12.00
N PRO A 116 -11.53 3.35 11.13
CA PRO A 116 -12.62 3.56 10.19
C PRO A 116 -12.78 2.40 9.20
N PRO A 117 -13.98 2.19 8.63
CA PRO A 117 -14.15 1.29 7.51
C PRO A 117 -13.25 1.70 6.33
N LEU A 118 -12.86 0.71 5.52
CA LEU A 118 -12.30 0.96 4.21
C LEU A 118 -13.42 1.29 3.22
N LEU A 119 -13.14 2.16 2.27
CA LEU A 119 -14.08 2.55 1.23
C LEU A 119 -13.84 1.70 -0.01
N GLU A 120 -14.90 1.17 -0.63
CA GLU A 120 -14.76 0.53 -1.93
C GLU A 120 -14.62 1.59 -3.02
N LEU A 121 -13.61 1.42 -3.87
CA LEU A 121 -13.43 2.20 -5.09
C LEU A 121 -14.22 1.58 -6.25
N GLU A 122 -13.86 0.34 -6.59
CA GLU A 122 -14.45 -0.38 -7.72
C GLU A 122 -14.08 -1.86 -7.64
N GLY A 123 -15.04 -2.74 -7.91
CA GLY A 123 -14.79 -4.17 -8.06
C GLY A 123 -14.05 -4.76 -6.86
N GLY A 124 -14.48 -4.43 -5.65
CA GLY A 124 -13.88 -4.89 -4.40
C GLY A 124 -12.48 -4.33 -4.09
N ILE A 125 -11.94 -3.38 -4.87
CA ILE A 125 -10.72 -2.69 -4.46
C ILE A 125 -11.08 -1.69 -3.37
N LEU A 126 -10.47 -1.84 -2.21
CA LEU A 126 -10.73 -0.97 -1.06
C LEU A 126 -9.58 0.02 -0.87
N ILE A 127 -9.91 1.20 -0.38
CA ILE A 127 -8.97 2.27 -0.02
C ILE A 127 -9.20 2.71 1.43
N GLY A 128 -8.13 3.15 2.08
CA GLY A 128 -8.21 3.83 3.36
C GLY A 128 -6.87 4.44 3.76
N SER A 129 -6.75 4.81 5.03
CA SER A 129 -5.45 5.14 5.62
C SER A 129 -4.83 3.90 6.25
N ILE A 130 -3.52 3.91 6.40
CA ILE A 130 -2.78 2.85 7.08
C ILE A 130 -3.14 2.79 8.56
N SER A 131 -2.71 1.73 9.24
CA SER A 131 -2.89 1.59 10.70
C SER A 131 -2.49 2.88 11.45
N PRO A 132 -3.30 3.40 12.39
CA PRO A 132 -2.93 4.54 13.22
C PRO A 132 -1.62 4.32 13.98
N LEU A 133 -1.33 3.08 14.36
CA LEU A 133 -0.06 2.69 14.99
C LEU A 133 1.12 2.95 14.05
N LEU A 134 1.00 2.57 12.79
CA LEU A 134 2.05 2.83 11.78
C LEU A 134 2.13 4.32 11.45
N LYS A 135 0.99 5.00 11.29
CA LYS A 135 0.94 6.44 11.03
C LYS A 135 1.60 7.26 12.15
N ALA A 136 1.44 6.86 13.41
CA ALA A 136 2.08 7.52 14.55
C ALA A 136 3.60 7.25 14.63
N LYS A 137 4.10 6.19 14.00
CA LYS A 137 5.52 5.79 14.03
C LYS A 137 6.28 6.19 12.77
N LEU A 138 5.59 6.40 11.66
CA LEU A 138 6.16 6.73 10.38
C LEU A 138 5.77 8.18 10.06
N ASN A 139 6.75 9.07 9.92
CA ASN A 139 6.53 10.47 9.54
C ASN A 139 6.12 10.57 8.06
N LEU A 140 4.89 10.17 7.76
CA LEU A 140 4.33 10.07 6.41
C LEU A 140 3.18 11.08 6.26
N ASN A 141 3.22 11.84 5.17
CA ASN A 141 2.11 12.70 4.81
C ASN A 141 1.05 11.91 4.04
N LEU A 142 -0.19 11.92 4.53
CA LEU A 142 -1.36 11.28 3.93
C LEU A 142 -1.09 9.85 3.36
N PRO A 143 -0.65 8.88 4.19
CA PRO A 143 -0.39 7.52 3.70
C PRO A 143 -1.68 6.81 3.28
N VAL A 144 -1.62 6.12 2.14
CA VAL A 144 -2.75 5.41 1.55
C VAL A 144 -2.57 3.91 1.67
N LEU A 145 -3.64 3.22 2.05
CA LEU A 145 -3.78 1.78 2.02
C LEU A 145 -4.67 1.39 0.83
N ILE A 146 -4.21 0.43 0.02
CA ILE A 146 -5.01 -0.24 -1.02
C ILE A 146 -5.09 -1.73 -0.72
N GLU A 147 -6.32 -2.25 -0.68
CA GLU A 147 -6.64 -3.65 -0.40
C GLU A 147 -7.32 -4.27 -1.63
N THR A 148 -6.83 -5.41 -2.10
CA THR A 148 -7.41 -6.14 -3.23
C THR A 148 -7.80 -7.57 -2.83
N PRO A 149 -8.83 -8.19 -3.41
CA PRO A 149 -9.09 -9.61 -3.20
C PRO A 149 -7.88 -10.48 -3.57
N CYS A 150 -7.43 -11.33 -2.65
CA CYS A 150 -6.32 -12.23 -2.92
C CYS A 150 -6.68 -13.23 -4.04
N GLY A 151 -5.76 -13.43 -5.00
CA GLY A 151 -5.84 -14.53 -5.98
C GLY A 151 -6.81 -14.35 -7.15
N ARG A 152 -7.47 -13.19 -7.29
CA ARG A 152 -8.45 -12.93 -8.35
C ARG A 152 -7.86 -12.12 -9.50
N LYS A 153 -7.98 -12.62 -10.74
CA LYS A 153 -7.37 -12.00 -11.93
C LYS A 153 -8.15 -10.78 -12.42
N GLU A 154 -9.47 -10.77 -12.19
CA GLU A 154 -10.38 -9.70 -12.57
C GLU A 154 -10.11 -8.42 -11.78
N ASN A 155 -9.98 -8.52 -10.45
CA ASN A 155 -9.65 -7.39 -9.57
C ASN A 155 -8.23 -6.86 -9.83
N PHE A 156 -7.33 -7.70 -10.33
CA PHE A 156 -5.96 -7.34 -10.63
C PHE A 156 -5.86 -6.19 -11.65
N LYS A 157 -6.73 -6.18 -12.68
CA LYS A 157 -6.74 -5.11 -13.68
C LYS A 157 -7.18 -3.77 -13.07
N VAL A 158 -8.22 -3.82 -12.23
CA VAL A 158 -8.76 -2.64 -11.53
C VAL A 158 -7.73 -2.10 -10.53
N ALA A 159 -7.15 -2.97 -9.70
CA ALA A 159 -6.08 -2.59 -8.77
C ALA A 159 -4.88 -1.98 -9.49
N LEU A 160 -4.47 -2.55 -10.63
CA LEU A 160 -3.37 -2.00 -11.43
C LEU A 160 -3.69 -0.62 -12.00
N ARG A 161 -4.93 -0.38 -12.45
CA ARG A 161 -5.38 0.94 -12.92
C ARG A 161 -5.34 1.96 -11.77
N ILE A 162 -5.86 1.61 -10.60
CA ILE A 162 -5.84 2.47 -9.41
C ILE A 162 -4.41 2.80 -8.99
N LEU A 163 -3.53 1.80 -8.89
CA LEU A 163 -2.12 2.02 -8.54
C LEU A 163 -1.39 2.88 -9.58
N ARG A 164 -1.79 2.85 -10.85
CA ARG A 164 -1.24 3.75 -11.88
C ARG A 164 -1.64 5.20 -11.64
N VAL A 165 -2.82 5.48 -11.11
CA VAL A 165 -3.20 6.86 -10.73
C VAL A 165 -2.17 7.42 -9.75
N PHE A 166 -1.88 6.69 -8.67
CA PHE A 166 -0.83 7.08 -7.71
C PHE A 166 0.56 7.15 -8.34
N LEU A 167 0.89 6.29 -9.30
CA LEU A 167 2.18 6.30 -9.98
C LEU A 167 2.38 7.57 -10.82
N MET A 168 1.31 8.13 -11.38
CA MET A 168 1.37 9.30 -12.27
C MET A 168 1.19 10.63 -11.54
N ALA A 169 0.38 10.67 -10.48
CA ALA A 169 0.06 11.89 -9.74
C ALA A 169 1.28 12.52 -9.05
N ASN A 170 1.33 13.84 -8.92
CA ASN A 170 2.40 14.58 -8.26
C ASN A 170 2.24 14.68 -6.73
N SER A 171 1.06 14.34 -6.22
CA SER A 171 0.79 14.28 -4.78
C SER A 171 -0.25 13.21 -4.46
N THR A 172 -0.36 12.82 -3.19
CA THR A 172 -1.45 11.94 -2.76
C THR A 172 -2.81 12.60 -2.97
N SER A 173 -2.94 13.91 -2.70
CA SER A 173 -4.21 14.63 -2.87
C SER A 173 -4.68 14.60 -4.34
N GLU A 174 -3.80 14.92 -5.28
CA GLU A 174 -4.10 14.84 -6.73
C GLU A 174 -4.54 13.42 -7.14
N ALA A 175 -3.88 12.39 -6.61
CA ALA A 175 -4.26 11.00 -6.89
C ALA A 175 -5.66 10.67 -6.36
N LEU A 176 -6.00 11.15 -5.16
CA LEU A 176 -7.30 10.94 -4.54
C LEU A 176 -8.40 11.74 -5.25
N GLU A 177 -8.15 12.99 -5.64
CA GLU A 177 -9.07 13.78 -6.48
C GLU A 177 -9.36 13.08 -7.81
N THR A 178 -8.33 12.52 -8.46
CA THR A 178 -8.49 11.74 -9.69
C THR A 178 -9.35 10.48 -9.48
N LEU A 179 -9.37 9.94 -8.25
CA LEU A 179 -10.22 8.82 -7.86
C LEU A 179 -11.61 9.26 -7.35
N GLY A 180 -11.93 10.57 -7.40
CA GLY A 180 -13.24 11.11 -7.02
C GLY A 180 -13.38 11.52 -5.55
N PHE A 181 -12.29 11.63 -4.80
CA PHE A 181 -12.32 12.17 -3.43
C PHE A 181 -12.21 13.69 -3.43
N ASN A 182 -13.11 14.37 -2.72
CA ASN A 182 -12.99 15.80 -2.48
C ASN A 182 -12.05 16.02 -1.29
N ILE A 183 -10.82 16.48 -1.55
CA ILE A 183 -9.84 16.81 -0.52
C ILE A 183 -9.72 18.33 -0.48
N SER A 184 -10.43 18.95 0.47
CA SER A 184 -10.38 20.38 0.77
C SER A 184 -9.12 20.76 1.53
#